data_AF-A0A139HQD0-F1
#
_entry.id   AF-A0A139HQD0-F1
#
_cell.length_a   1.000
_cell.length_b   1.000
_cell.length_c   1.000
_cell.angle_alpha   90.00
_cell.angle_beta   90.00
_cell.angle_gamma   90.00
#
_symmetry.space_group_name_H-M   'P 1'
#
loop_
_entity.id
_entity.type
_entity.pdbx_description
1 polymer ?
#
loop_
_entity_poly.entity_id
_entity_poly.type
_entity_poly.pdbx_seq_one_letter_code
_entity_poly.pdbx_strand_id
1 'polypeptide(L)'
;MARQNGRVSSPHGNGSTIAGKNDIALPVNRDSRDSATTLNLLICVGGIYASFLTWGVLQERITTTNYGTETKREVFKYPVVMNTVQSTFAAILGYIYILATRKSPADLPVFPSKAILWPLSLVAITSSLASPFGYASLQHVDYITFILAKSCKLLPVMFLHITLYGKRYPFYKYAVVALVTLGVSIFTLYQSSGKKKKSAGSNSTYGLILLSINLLFDGLTNTTQDDIYARFRPYTGQQMMCALNVLSTFLTSSFLLLAPYLAESGIGGAIGLDLTKGANELSEALTFIQRHPTVGWDILGFAVCGALGQVFICKHASKSCVVFADDFAVMTLSIFGSLLLVTVTVTRKMLTMILSVVWFGHSLSRMQWLGVGLVFGGIGIEAELSKREKERKVAEKKKKSS
;
A
#
# COMPACT_ATOMS: atom_id res chain seq x y z
N MET A 1 5.42 -65.82 -27.20
CA MET A 1 4.09 -65.25 -26.94
C MET A 1 4.11 -63.77 -27.30
N ALA A 2 3.50 -63.46 -28.45
CA ALA A 2 3.12 -62.12 -28.86
C ALA A 2 1.72 -61.79 -28.31
N ARG A 3 1.37 -60.49 -28.26
CA ARG A 3 0.11 -59.88 -28.77
C ARG A 3 0.11 -58.39 -28.39
N GLN A 4 0.16 -57.48 -29.37
CA GLN A 4 -0.95 -56.76 -30.06
C GLN A 4 -1.06 -55.33 -29.50
N ASN A 5 -1.42 -54.26 -30.19
CA ASN A 5 -1.81 -53.88 -31.57
C ASN A 5 -1.86 -52.33 -31.51
N GLY A 6 -1.76 -51.49 -32.54
CA GLY A 6 -1.93 -51.63 -33.98
C GLY A 6 -2.13 -50.20 -34.52
N ARG A 7 -1.57 -49.93 -35.69
CA ARG A 7 -1.40 -48.62 -36.35
C ARG A 7 -2.70 -47.89 -36.71
N VAL A 8 -2.56 -46.57 -36.78
CA VAL A 8 -3.45 -45.57 -37.40
C VAL A 8 -3.50 -45.77 -38.93
N SER A 9 -4.70 -45.75 -39.50
CA SER A 9 -4.97 -45.60 -40.93
C SER A 9 -6.01 -44.49 -41.13
N SER A 10 -5.71 -43.52 -41.98
CA SER A 10 -6.69 -42.55 -42.51
C SER A 10 -7.22 -43.05 -43.86
N PRO A 11 -8.44 -42.65 -44.24
CA PRO A 11 -8.62 -42.14 -45.60
C PRO A 11 -9.51 -40.88 -45.66
N HIS A 12 -9.17 -39.98 -46.58
CA HIS A 12 -10.03 -38.90 -47.06
C HIS A 12 -11.24 -39.46 -47.84
N GLY A 13 -12.40 -38.78 -47.73
CA GLY A 13 -13.55 -38.96 -48.63
C GLY A 13 -14.73 -38.05 -48.29
N ASN A 14 -15.09 -37.16 -49.22
CA ASN A 14 -16.17 -36.17 -49.19
C ASN A 14 -17.56 -36.73 -48.82
N GLY A 15 -18.38 -35.91 -48.16
CA GLY A 15 -19.83 -36.14 -48.05
C GLY A 15 -20.53 -35.18 -47.09
N SER A 16 -21.15 -34.14 -47.66
CA SER A 16 -22.07 -33.15 -47.09
C SER A 16 -22.91 -33.60 -45.88
N THR A 17 -22.90 -32.83 -44.79
CA THR A 17 -23.97 -32.85 -43.78
C THR A 17 -24.52 -31.44 -43.53
N ILE A 18 -25.86 -31.43 -43.56
CA ILE A 18 -26.79 -30.31 -43.65
C ILE A 18 -26.94 -29.61 -42.29
N ALA A 19 -27.18 -28.30 -42.37
CA ALA A 19 -27.40 -27.38 -41.28
C ALA A 19 -28.65 -27.68 -40.42
N GLY A 20 -28.51 -27.45 -39.11
CA GLY A 20 -29.33 -26.49 -38.37
C GLY A 20 -30.80 -26.82 -38.11
N LYS A 21 -31.06 -27.43 -36.94
CA LYS A 21 -32.16 -27.04 -36.04
C LYS A 21 -32.01 -27.75 -34.70
N ASN A 22 -31.54 -27.00 -33.70
CA ASN A 22 -31.86 -27.15 -32.28
C ASN A 22 -31.45 -25.84 -31.59
N ASP A 23 -32.12 -24.75 -31.97
CA ASP A 23 -32.15 -23.52 -31.19
C ASP A 23 -33.21 -23.66 -30.10
N ILE A 24 -32.77 -23.99 -28.89
CA ILE A 24 -33.25 -23.31 -27.69
C ILE A 24 -32.01 -22.95 -26.88
N ALA A 25 -31.27 -21.97 -27.38
CA ALA A 25 -30.39 -21.20 -26.52
C ALA A 25 -31.31 -20.39 -25.59
N LEU A 26 -31.41 -20.79 -24.32
CA LEU A 26 -31.88 -19.88 -23.28
C LEU A 26 -31.05 -18.59 -23.42
N PRO A 27 -31.66 -17.40 -23.47
CA PRO A 27 -30.91 -16.17 -23.50
C PRO A 27 -30.20 -16.06 -22.15
N VAL A 28 -28.94 -16.49 -22.09
CA VAL A 28 -28.09 -16.20 -20.94
C VAL A 28 -27.89 -14.70 -20.95
N ASN A 29 -28.63 -14.07 -20.06
CA ASN A 29 -28.82 -12.63 -19.98
C ASN A 29 -27.46 -11.94 -19.79
N ARG A 30 -27.00 -11.25 -20.84
CA ARG A 30 -25.74 -10.50 -20.85
C ARG A 30 -25.74 -9.40 -19.79
N ASP A 31 -26.92 -8.84 -19.50
CA ASP A 31 -27.14 -7.81 -18.48
C ASP A 31 -26.96 -8.35 -17.05
N SER A 32 -27.27 -9.63 -16.79
CA SER A 32 -27.05 -10.26 -15.49
C SER A 32 -25.56 -10.49 -15.20
N ARG A 33 -24.75 -10.72 -16.24
CA ARG A 33 -23.29 -10.89 -16.12
C ARG A 33 -22.59 -9.54 -15.93
N ASP A 34 -23.05 -8.48 -16.58
CA ASP A 34 -22.53 -7.11 -16.42
C ASP A 34 -22.96 -6.47 -15.08
N SER A 35 -24.19 -6.74 -14.62
CA SER A 35 -24.67 -6.27 -13.31
C SER A 35 -23.93 -6.94 -12.14
N ALA A 36 -23.75 -8.27 -12.19
CA ALA A 36 -22.96 -8.99 -11.17
C ALA A 36 -21.49 -8.55 -11.16
N THR A 37 -20.94 -8.25 -12.33
CA THR A 37 -19.57 -7.72 -12.47
C THR A 37 -19.42 -6.32 -11.88
N THR A 38 -20.40 -5.44 -12.13
CA THR A 38 -20.43 -4.08 -11.60
C THR A 38 -20.61 -4.09 -10.10
N LEU A 39 -21.50 -4.94 -9.57
CA LEU A 39 -21.71 -5.11 -8.13
C LEU A 39 -20.44 -5.62 -7.44
N ASN A 40 -19.76 -6.61 -8.02
CA ASN A 40 -18.49 -7.11 -7.49
C ASN A 40 -17.39 -6.04 -7.47
N LEU A 41 -17.35 -5.20 -8.51
CA LEU A 41 -16.44 -4.07 -8.56
C LEU A 41 -16.77 -3.05 -7.45
N LEU A 42 -18.05 -2.70 -7.29
CA LEU A 42 -18.50 -1.77 -6.25
C LEU A 42 -18.20 -2.30 -4.84
N ILE A 43 -18.39 -3.60 -4.60
CA ILE A 43 -18.05 -4.23 -3.31
C ILE A 43 -16.53 -4.18 -3.08
N CYS A 44 -15.72 -4.47 -4.10
CA CYS A 44 -14.26 -4.40 -3.97
C CYS A 44 -13.78 -2.96 -3.69
N VAL A 45 -14.27 -1.99 -4.45
CA VAL A 45 -13.91 -0.57 -4.26
C VAL A 45 -14.43 -0.05 -2.93
N GLY A 46 -15.68 -0.37 -2.59
CA GLY A 46 -16.30 -0.03 -1.32
C GLY A 46 -15.54 -0.62 -0.13
N GLY A 47 -15.10 -1.88 -0.21
CA GLY A 47 -14.26 -2.52 0.80
C GLY A 47 -12.90 -1.83 0.96
N ILE A 48 -12.22 -1.50 -0.14
CA ILE A 48 -10.95 -0.76 -0.10
C ILE A 48 -11.15 0.61 0.56
N TYR A 49 -12.21 1.33 0.18
CA TYR A 49 -12.49 2.65 0.76
C TYR A 49 -12.84 2.53 2.23
N ALA A 50 -13.79 1.67 2.61
CA ALA A 50 -14.19 1.47 3.99
C ALA A 50 -13.00 1.09 4.87
N SER A 51 -12.19 0.11 4.46
CA SER A 51 -11.03 -0.33 5.25
C SER A 51 -9.97 0.76 5.37
N PHE A 52 -9.52 1.36 4.27
CA PHE A 52 -8.41 2.31 4.33
C PHE A 52 -8.78 3.72 4.79
N LEU A 53 -10.03 4.16 4.59
CA LEU A 53 -10.51 5.42 5.18
C LEU A 53 -10.65 5.26 6.70
N THR A 54 -11.25 4.16 7.16
CA THR A 54 -11.34 3.86 8.60
C THR A 54 -9.96 3.72 9.22
N TRP A 55 -9.04 3.04 8.53
CA TRP A 55 -7.63 2.95 8.91
C TRP A 55 -6.99 4.33 9.08
N GLY A 56 -7.15 5.24 8.11
CA GLY A 56 -6.59 6.58 8.18
C GLY A 56 -7.20 7.44 9.30
N VAL A 57 -8.52 7.37 9.49
CA VAL A 57 -9.22 8.06 10.58
C VAL A 57 -8.77 7.55 11.94
N LEU A 58 -8.67 6.23 12.13
CA LEU A 58 -8.16 5.65 13.37
C LEU A 58 -6.71 6.03 13.61
N GLN A 59 -5.87 6.04 12.57
CA GLN A 59 -4.47 6.49 12.68
C GLN A 59 -4.39 7.94 13.18
N GLU A 60 -5.16 8.85 12.60
CA GLU A 60 -5.20 10.25 12.99
C GLU A 60 -5.75 10.39 14.41
N ARG A 61 -6.84 9.71 14.74
CA ARG A 61 -7.44 9.71 16.08
C ARG A 61 -6.45 9.21 17.15
N ILE A 62 -5.75 8.10 16.92
CA ILE A 62 -4.75 7.56 17.86
C ILE A 62 -3.62 8.58 18.08
N THR A 63 -3.13 9.21 17.01
CA THR A 63 -1.94 10.07 17.06
C THR A 63 -2.22 11.54 17.43
N THR A 64 -3.47 11.99 17.45
CA THR A 64 -3.81 13.41 17.70
C THR A 64 -4.70 13.64 18.91
N THR A 65 -5.51 12.65 19.31
CA THR A 65 -6.46 12.78 20.43
C THR A 65 -5.74 12.97 21.76
N ASN A 66 -6.23 13.94 22.55
CA ASN A 66 -5.77 14.13 23.93
C ASN A 66 -6.55 13.19 24.86
N TYR A 67 -5.85 12.22 25.46
CA TYR A 67 -6.41 11.29 26.45
C TYR A 67 -6.18 11.74 27.90
N GLY A 68 -5.41 12.80 28.10
CA GLY A 68 -5.15 13.40 29.41
C GLY A 68 -6.21 14.44 29.80
N THR A 69 -5.85 15.36 30.70
CA THR A 69 -6.71 16.48 31.07
C THR A 69 -6.46 17.70 30.15
N GLU A 70 -7.32 18.73 30.22
CA GLU A 70 -7.10 19.99 29.47
C GLU A 70 -5.76 20.65 29.81
N THR A 71 -5.25 20.44 31.03
CA THR A 71 -4.00 21.01 31.53
C THR A 71 -2.77 20.13 31.31
N LYS A 72 -2.94 18.80 31.12
CA LYS A 72 -1.85 17.86 30.80
C LYS A 72 -2.24 17.02 29.60
N ARG A 73 -1.79 17.47 28.42
CA ARG A 73 -2.03 16.77 27.17
C ARG A 73 -1.25 15.46 27.08
N GLU A 74 -1.95 14.35 27.01
CA GLU A 74 -1.39 13.02 26.80
C GLU A 74 -1.87 12.45 25.47
N VAL A 75 -0.94 12.06 24.60
CA VAL A 75 -1.21 11.52 23.27
C VAL A 75 -0.42 10.24 23.08
N PHE A 76 -0.96 9.29 22.33
CA PHE A 76 -0.27 8.04 22.04
C PHE A 76 0.93 8.31 21.10
N LYS A 77 2.15 7.98 21.55
CA LYS A 77 3.41 8.33 20.86
C LYS A 77 4.25 7.11 20.46
N TYR A 78 3.66 5.92 20.39
CA TYR A 78 4.39 4.65 20.18
C TYR A 78 4.07 4.02 18.81
N PRO A 79 4.56 4.59 17.70
CA PRO A 79 4.21 4.14 16.36
C PRO A 79 4.75 2.74 16.02
N VAL A 80 5.88 2.34 16.63
CA VAL A 80 6.45 1.01 16.40
C VAL A 80 5.52 -0.07 16.95
N VAL A 81 4.93 0.15 18.12
CA VAL A 81 3.92 -0.76 18.71
C VAL A 81 2.69 -0.85 17.80
N MET A 82 2.15 0.29 17.38
CA MET A 82 0.98 0.33 16.49
C MET A 82 1.24 -0.41 15.16
N ASN A 83 2.40 -0.20 14.55
CA ASN A 83 2.79 -0.89 13.32
C ASN A 83 3.02 -2.39 13.52
N THR A 84 3.59 -2.78 14.66
CA THR A 84 3.84 -4.20 14.99
C THR A 84 2.53 -4.97 15.12
N VAL A 85 1.54 -4.38 15.80
CA VAL A 85 0.20 -5.00 15.90
C VAL A 85 -0.41 -5.13 14.50
N GLN A 86 -0.37 -4.08 13.68
CA GLN A 86 -0.87 -4.13 12.31
C GLN A 86 -0.17 -5.19 11.45
N SER A 87 1.17 -5.23 11.45
CA SER A 87 1.94 -6.18 10.65
C SER A 87 1.69 -7.61 11.09
N THR A 88 1.47 -7.84 12.40
CA THR A 88 1.12 -9.16 12.95
C THR A 88 -0.22 -9.64 12.39
N PHE A 89 -1.26 -8.80 12.48
CA PHE A 89 -2.58 -9.11 11.91
C PHE A 89 -2.50 -9.34 10.39
N ALA A 90 -1.74 -8.50 9.68
CA ALA A 90 -1.57 -8.63 8.24
C ALA A 90 -0.76 -9.88 7.85
N ALA A 91 0.21 -10.29 8.66
CA ALA A 91 0.96 -11.54 8.49
C ALA A 91 0.04 -12.76 8.69
N ILE A 92 -0.76 -12.77 9.76
CA ILE A 92 -1.71 -13.85 10.04
C ILE A 92 -2.75 -13.96 8.92
N LEU A 93 -3.40 -12.86 8.57
CA LEU A 93 -4.40 -12.86 7.49
C LEU A 93 -3.79 -13.18 6.13
N GLY A 94 -2.59 -12.69 5.83
CA GLY A 94 -1.85 -13.03 4.62
C GLY A 94 -1.49 -14.52 4.56
N TYR A 95 -1.08 -15.11 5.68
CA TYR A 95 -0.76 -16.53 5.76
C TYR A 95 -2.01 -17.40 5.60
N ILE A 96 -3.10 -17.08 6.32
CA ILE A 96 -4.41 -17.75 6.17
C ILE A 96 -4.87 -17.68 4.71
N TYR A 97 -4.74 -16.51 4.07
CA TYR A 97 -5.10 -16.32 2.67
C TYR A 97 -4.29 -17.21 1.73
N ILE A 98 -2.98 -17.29 1.92
CA ILE A 98 -2.11 -18.16 1.11
C ILE A 98 -2.48 -19.63 1.31
N LEU A 99 -2.74 -20.06 2.54
CA LEU A 99 -3.20 -21.42 2.82
C LEU A 99 -4.53 -21.73 2.15
N ALA A 100 -5.49 -20.80 2.19
CA ALA A 100 -6.81 -20.96 1.57
C ALA A 100 -6.76 -20.92 0.03
N THR A 101 -5.77 -20.25 -0.57
CA THR A 101 -5.65 -20.11 -2.03
C THR A 101 -4.68 -21.10 -2.67
N ARG A 102 -3.90 -21.84 -1.88
CA ARG A 102 -2.94 -22.84 -2.38
C ARG A 102 -3.69 -24.00 -3.03
N LYS A 103 -3.47 -24.23 -4.32
CA LYS A 103 -4.14 -25.29 -5.09
C LYS A 103 -3.23 -26.48 -5.36
N SER A 104 -1.91 -26.26 -5.37
CA SER A 104 -0.94 -27.31 -5.64
C SER A 104 0.29 -27.19 -4.72
N PRO A 105 0.94 -28.32 -4.34
CA PRO A 105 2.24 -28.28 -3.68
C PRO A 105 3.32 -27.54 -4.48
N ALA A 106 3.15 -27.44 -5.80
CA ALA A 106 4.03 -26.70 -6.71
C ALA A 106 3.89 -25.16 -6.61
N ASP A 107 2.87 -24.64 -5.92
CA ASP A 107 2.77 -23.22 -5.63
C ASP A 107 3.94 -22.78 -4.74
N LEU A 108 4.64 -21.71 -5.15
CA LEU A 108 5.82 -21.21 -4.44
C LEU A 108 5.49 -20.93 -2.95
N PRO A 109 6.38 -21.27 -2.01
CA PRO A 109 6.19 -20.88 -0.62
C PRO A 109 6.40 -19.37 -0.45
N VAL A 110 6.00 -18.84 0.71
CA VAL A 110 6.19 -17.41 1.07
C VAL A 110 7.64 -16.96 0.90
N PHE A 111 8.58 -17.84 1.23
CA PHE A 111 10.02 -17.67 1.05
C PHE A 111 10.55 -18.73 0.07
N PRO A 112 10.58 -18.44 -1.25
CA PRO A 112 10.93 -19.43 -2.27
C PRO A 112 12.42 -19.78 -2.32
N SER A 113 13.32 -18.90 -1.87
CA SER A 113 14.76 -19.15 -1.87
C SER A 113 15.48 -18.32 -0.79
N LYS A 114 16.68 -18.73 -0.38
CA LYS A 114 17.51 -17.91 0.51
C LYS A 114 17.95 -16.59 -0.15
N ALA A 115 18.07 -16.56 -1.47
CA ALA A 115 18.47 -15.38 -2.23
C ALA A 115 17.44 -14.23 -2.17
N ILE A 116 16.15 -14.54 -2.00
CA ILE A 116 15.09 -13.53 -1.88
C ILE A 116 15.05 -12.88 -0.49
N LEU A 117 15.66 -13.50 0.52
CA LEU A 117 15.62 -13.01 1.91
C LEU A 117 16.34 -11.67 2.04
N TRP A 118 17.49 -11.49 1.41
CA TRP A 118 18.22 -10.22 1.47
C TRP A 118 17.39 -9.03 0.96
N PRO A 119 16.85 -9.05 -0.29
CA PRO A 119 16.06 -7.93 -0.78
C PRO A 119 14.72 -7.79 -0.01
N LEU A 120 14.09 -8.88 0.45
CA LEU A 120 12.89 -8.78 1.29
C LEU A 120 13.19 -8.15 2.66
N SER A 121 14.31 -8.50 3.28
CA SER A 121 14.77 -7.89 4.54
C SER A 121 15.07 -6.41 4.35
N LEU A 122 15.69 -6.01 3.23
CA LEU A 122 15.90 -4.60 2.91
C LEU A 122 14.58 -3.82 2.79
N VAL A 123 13.56 -4.40 2.15
CA VAL A 123 12.21 -3.82 2.08
C VAL A 123 11.56 -3.74 3.47
N ALA A 124 11.69 -4.77 4.31
CA ALA A 124 11.16 -4.78 5.66
C ALA A 124 11.83 -3.73 6.56
N ILE A 125 13.16 -3.60 6.50
CA ILE A 125 13.94 -2.59 7.24
C ILE A 125 13.54 -1.18 6.80
N THR A 126 13.57 -0.91 5.50
CA THR A 126 13.29 0.43 4.95
C THR A 126 11.85 0.87 5.23
N SER A 127 10.86 -0.01 5.08
CA SER A 127 9.46 0.31 5.40
C SER A 127 9.21 0.48 6.90
N SER A 128 9.89 -0.31 7.75
CA SER A 128 9.79 -0.20 9.20
C SER A 128 10.43 1.09 9.71
N LEU A 129 11.56 1.51 9.14
CA LEU A 129 12.23 2.79 9.45
C LEU A 129 11.48 4.01 8.91
N ALA A 130 10.87 3.91 7.72
CA ALA A 130 10.12 5.02 7.14
C ALA A 130 9.06 5.53 8.12
N SER A 131 8.30 4.63 8.74
CA SER A 131 7.18 4.97 9.61
C SER A 131 7.55 5.91 10.79
N PRO A 132 8.52 5.58 11.67
CA PRO A 132 9.00 6.50 12.71
C PRO A 132 9.36 7.90 12.21
N PHE A 133 10.11 8.02 11.11
CA PHE A 133 10.42 9.34 10.52
C PHE A 133 9.17 10.08 10.05
N GLY A 134 8.17 9.34 9.55
CA GLY A 134 6.88 9.89 9.16
C GLY A 134 6.11 10.44 10.36
N TYR A 135 6.02 9.68 11.44
CA TYR A 135 5.33 10.12 12.67
C TYR A 135 6.08 11.25 13.38
N ALA A 136 7.41 11.22 13.41
CA ALA A 136 8.22 12.31 13.93
C ALA A 136 7.99 13.60 13.13
N SER A 137 7.81 13.51 11.81
CA SER A 137 7.50 14.69 10.98
C SER A 137 6.15 15.34 11.33
N LEU A 138 5.16 14.55 11.79
CA LEU A 138 3.84 15.06 12.20
C LEU A 138 3.89 15.94 13.46
N GLN A 139 4.98 15.87 14.25
CA GLN A 139 5.19 16.79 15.37
C GLN A 139 5.58 18.20 14.92
N HIS A 140 6.03 18.34 13.66
CA HIS A 140 6.56 19.58 13.11
C HIS A 140 5.78 20.08 11.89
N VAL A 141 4.92 19.26 11.32
CA VAL A 141 4.19 19.51 10.08
C VAL A 141 2.74 19.06 10.27
N ASP A 142 1.77 19.90 9.85
CA ASP A 142 0.36 19.57 9.93
C ASP A 142 0.03 18.34 9.06
N TYR A 143 -0.97 17.56 9.49
CA TYR A 143 -1.35 16.29 8.86
C TYR A 143 -1.71 16.42 7.36
N ILE A 144 -2.33 17.53 6.94
CA ILE A 144 -2.67 17.76 5.52
C ILE A 144 -1.40 17.87 4.66
N THR A 145 -0.39 18.60 5.14
CA THR A 145 0.90 18.72 4.47
C THR A 145 1.60 17.36 4.41
N PHE A 146 1.49 16.56 5.48
CA PHE A 146 2.00 15.18 5.50
C PHE A 146 1.34 14.29 4.44
N ILE A 147 0.00 14.33 4.30
CA ILE A 147 -0.73 13.57 3.25
C ILE A 147 -0.29 14.01 1.85
N LEU A 148 -0.15 15.32 1.63
CA LEU A 148 0.29 15.86 0.34
C LEU A 148 1.72 15.43 -0.01
N ALA A 149 2.64 15.47 0.95
CA ALA A 149 4.01 15.02 0.74
C ALA A 149 4.08 13.50 0.47
N LYS A 150 3.34 12.68 1.22
CA LYS A 150 3.17 11.23 0.95
C LYS A 150 2.56 10.94 -0.42
N SER A 151 1.82 11.89 -0.98
CA SER A 151 1.29 11.77 -2.34
C SER A 151 2.36 12.01 -3.41
N CYS A 152 3.44 12.70 -3.07
CA CYS A 152 4.62 12.91 -3.92
C CYS A 152 5.58 11.71 -3.96
N LYS A 153 5.21 10.53 -3.46
CA LYS A 153 6.06 9.33 -3.42
C LYS A 153 6.73 8.98 -4.76
N LEU A 154 6.14 9.41 -5.88
CA LEU A 154 6.72 9.22 -7.21
C LEU A 154 8.10 9.87 -7.35
N LEU A 155 8.32 11.04 -6.74
CA LEU A 155 9.58 11.78 -6.85
C LEU A 155 10.78 10.96 -6.34
N PRO A 156 10.81 10.51 -5.07
CA PRO A 156 11.88 9.68 -4.56
C PRO A 156 12.03 8.36 -5.33
N VAL A 157 10.91 7.73 -5.71
CA VAL A 157 10.94 6.48 -6.50
C VAL A 157 11.63 6.69 -7.84
N MET A 158 11.29 7.76 -8.57
CA MET A 158 11.92 8.07 -9.85
C MET A 158 13.39 8.42 -9.69
N PHE A 159 13.73 9.23 -8.67
CA PHE A 159 15.11 9.58 -8.37
C PHE A 159 15.96 8.33 -8.11
N LEU A 160 15.50 7.43 -7.22
CA LEU A 160 16.20 6.19 -6.88
C LEU A 160 16.29 5.22 -8.06
N HIS A 161 15.26 5.11 -8.89
CA HIS A 161 15.33 4.29 -10.10
C HIS A 161 16.35 4.79 -11.13
N ILE A 162 16.52 6.11 -11.26
CA ILE A 162 17.54 6.70 -12.13
C ILE A 162 18.94 6.47 -11.54
N THR A 163 19.12 6.72 -10.24
CA THR A 163 20.44 6.69 -9.60
C THR A 163 20.95 5.28 -9.29
N LEU A 164 20.11 4.40 -8.74
CA LEU A 164 20.52 3.04 -8.33
C LEU A 164 20.39 2.02 -9.46
N TYR A 165 19.36 2.14 -10.30
CA TYR A 165 19.04 1.15 -11.32
C TYR A 165 19.29 1.62 -12.76
N GLY A 166 19.78 2.86 -12.95
CA GLY A 166 20.10 3.41 -14.28
C GLY A 166 18.91 3.50 -15.23
N LYS A 167 17.67 3.52 -14.72
CA LYS A 167 16.45 3.54 -15.54
C LYS A 167 16.24 4.92 -16.15
N ARG A 168 15.81 4.98 -17.41
CA ARG A 168 15.38 6.22 -18.06
C ARG A 168 13.86 6.30 -18.13
N TYR A 169 13.31 7.46 -17.82
CA TYR A 169 11.88 7.73 -17.87
C TYR A 169 11.51 8.59 -19.08
N PRO A 170 10.29 8.44 -19.62
CA PRO A 170 9.78 9.33 -20.67
C PRO A 170 9.53 10.74 -20.12
N PHE A 171 9.64 11.75 -21.00
CA PHE A 171 9.57 13.17 -20.62
C PHE A 171 8.31 13.54 -19.82
N TYR A 172 7.16 12.94 -20.15
CA TYR A 172 5.90 13.21 -19.46
C TYR A 172 5.97 12.96 -17.95
N LYS A 173 6.80 12.01 -17.49
CA LYS A 173 6.94 11.74 -16.05
C LYS A 173 7.68 12.86 -15.32
N TYR A 174 8.65 13.49 -15.97
CA TYR A 174 9.32 14.66 -15.41
C TYR A 174 8.36 15.86 -15.32
N ALA A 175 7.50 16.05 -16.33
CA ALA A 175 6.47 17.09 -16.31
C ALA A 175 5.45 16.88 -15.17
N VAL A 176 4.99 15.64 -14.97
CA VAL A 176 4.13 15.27 -13.82
C VAL A 176 4.83 15.57 -12.50
N VAL A 177 6.10 15.15 -12.35
CA VAL A 177 6.88 15.42 -11.14
C VAL A 177 6.95 16.91 -10.85
N ALA A 178 7.28 17.73 -11.85
CA ALA A 178 7.36 19.19 -11.69
C ALA A 178 6.00 19.80 -11.28
N LEU A 179 4.90 19.32 -11.87
CA LEU A 179 3.55 19.77 -11.53
C LEU A 179 3.17 19.44 -10.08
N VAL A 180 3.48 18.22 -9.61
CA VAL A 180 3.21 17.78 -8.24
C VAL A 180 4.10 18.55 -7.25
N THR A 181 5.39 18.75 -7.56
CA THR A 181 6.29 19.58 -6.73
C THR A 181 5.77 21.00 -6.60
N LEU A 182 5.36 21.62 -7.71
CA LEU A 182 4.80 22.97 -7.70
C LEU A 182 3.53 23.04 -6.83
N GLY A 183 2.64 22.05 -6.93
CA GLY A 183 1.43 21.98 -6.11
C GLY A 183 1.73 21.92 -4.60
N VAL A 184 2.70 21.11 -4.18
CA VAL A 184 3.13 21.05 -2.78
C VAL A 184 3.81 22.34 -2.33
N SER A 185 4.66 22.94 -3.17
CA SER A 185 5.29 24.23 -2.86
C SER A 185 4.25 25.33 -2.65
N ILE A 186 3.27 25.46 -3.54
CA ILE A 186 2.17 26.43 -3.40
C ILE A 186 1.40 26.15 -2.10
N PHE A 187 1.02 24.91 -1.83
CA PHE A 187 0.30 24.58 -0.61
C PHE A 187 1.06 24.98 0.66
N THR A 188 2.34 24.63 0.73
CA THR A 188 3.20 24.87 1.90
C THR A 188 3.47 26.37 2.12
N LEU A 189 3.73 27.12 1.04
CA LEU A 189 4.00 28.57 1.12
C LEU A 189 2.79 29.35 1.64
N TYR A 190 1.59 29.02 1.16
CA TYR A 190 0.36 29.72 1.54
C TYR A 190 -0.20 29.26 2.90
N GLN A 191 0.25 28.12 3.43
CA GLN A 191 -0.05 27.69 4.80
C GLN A 191 0.71 28.53 5.84
N SER A 192 1.94 28.95 5.54
CA SER A 192 2.77 29.77 6.44
C SER A 192 2.29 31.23 6.57
N SER A 193 1.50 31.71 5.62
CA SER A 193 1.06 33.11 5.55
C SER A 193 -0.21 33.41 6.37
N GLY A 194 -0.93 32.40 6.85
CA GLY A 194 -2.24 32.55 7.52
C GLY A 194 -2.21 32.61 9.05
N LYS A 195 -1.08 32.29 9.70
CA LYS A 195 -0.95 32.33 11.18
C LYS A 195 0.08 33.39 11.57
N LYS A 196 -0.38 34.43 12.31
CA LYS A 196 0.50 35.37 13.02
C LYS A 196 1.60 34.60 13.76
N LYS A 197 2.86 35.01 13.54
CA LYS A 197 4.07 34.62 14.29
C LYS A 197 3.72 34.24 15.75
N LYS A 198 3.70 32.95 16.07
CA LYS A 198 3.75 32.46 17.46
C LYS A 198 4.72 31.29 17.57
N SER A 199 5.63 31.48 18.53
CA SER A 199 6.63 30.62 19.15
C SER A 199 7.74 29.99 18.28
N ALA A 200 8.96 30.47 18.56
CA ALA A 200 10.19 29.71 18.46
C ALA A 200 10.01 28.33 19.12
N GLY A 201 10.17 27.25 18.36
CA GLY A 201 10.08 25.87 18.87
C GLY A 201 9.72 24.80 17.83
N SER A 202 9.03 25.15 16.74
CA SER A 202 8.73 24.19 15.65
C SER A 202 9.61 24.47 14.43
N ASN A 203 10.71 23.72 14.30
CA ASN A 203 11.56 23.77 13.11
C ASN A 203 10.84 23.08 11.95
N SER A 204 9.98 23.81 11.23
CA SER A 204 9.29 23.31 10.03
C SER A 204 10.27 22.65 9.05
N THR A 205 11.49 23.18 8.91
CA THR A 205 12.59 22.59 8.12
C THR A 205 13.01 21.20 8.61
N TYR A 206 13.11 21.00 9.94
CA TYR A 206 13.44 19.69 10.50
C TYR A 206 12.33 18.67 10.21
N GLY A 207 11.07 19.07 10.36
CA GLY A 207 9.92 18.27 9.94
C GLY A 207 9.95 17.90 8.46
N LEU A 208 10.31 18.83 7.57
CA LEU A 208 10.46 18.59 6.14
C LEU A 208 11.64 17.64 5.82
N ILE A 209 12.75 17.72 6.55
CA ILE A 209 13.87 16.78 6.41
C ILE A 209 13.45 15.37 6.83
N LEU A 210 12.80 15.22 7.98
CA LEU A 210 12.27 13.92 8.45
C LEU A 210 11.29 13.32 7.43
N LEU A 211 10.41 14.15 6.87
CA LEU A 211 9.48 13.76 5.83
C LEU A 211 10.21 13.35 4.54
N SER A 212 11.27 14.04 4.16
CA SER A 212 12.10 13.68 2.99
C SER A 212 12.78 12.33 3.18
N ILE A 213 13.31 12.05 4.38
CA ILE A 213 13.90 10.74 4.73
C ILE A 213 12.84 9.64 4.66
N ASN A 214 11.65 9.87 5.23
CA ASN A 214 10.51 8.94 5.13
C ASN A 214 10.20 8.61 3.66
N LEU A 215 10.11 9.63 2.81
CA LEU A 215 9.79 9.46 1.39
C LEU A 215 10.90 8.74 0.61
N LEU A 216 12.17 8.93 0.96
CA LEU A 216 13.29 8.19 0.38
C LEU A 216 13.26 6.71 0.77
N PHE A 217 12.99 6.38 2.04
CA PHE A 217 12.83 5.01 2.47
C PHE A 217 11.63 4.33 1.80
N ASP A 218 10.48 5.01 1.76
CA ASP A 218 9.31 4.56 0.99
C ASP A 218 9.71 4.33 -0.48
N GLY A 219 10.48 5.25 -1.07
CA GLY A 219 11.00 5.11 -2.42
C GLY A 219 11.79 3.82 -2.61
N LEU A 220 12.77 3.60 -1.75
CA LEU A 220 13.65 2.42 -1.77
C LEU A 220 12.89 1.11 -1.55
N THR A 221 11.88 1.11 -0.66
CA THR A 221 10.96 -0.01 -0.48
C THR A 221 10.26 -0.35 -1.80
N ASN A 222 9.65 0.64 -2.47
CA ASN A 222 8.91 0.41 -3.72
C ASN A 222 9.85 -0.03 -4.86
N THR A 223 11.03 0.59 -5.02
CA THR A 223 11.98 0.20 -6.08
C THR A 223 12.52 -1.21 -5.89
N THR A 224 12.81 -1.60 -4.64
CA THR A 224 13.30 -2.95 -4.33
C THR A 224 12.20 -3.99 -4.52
N GLN A 225 10.94 -3.68 -4.20
CA GLN A 225 9.79 -4.54 -4.50
C GLN A 225 9.65 -4.79 -6.01
N ASP A 226 9.76 -3.74 -6.82
CA ASP A 226 9.72 -3.85 -8.29
C ASP A 226 10.86 -4.74 -8.83
N ASP A 227 12.07 -4.63 -8.28
CA ASP A 227 13.21 -5.49 -8.62
C ASP A 227 12.97 -6.96 -8.24
N ILE A 228 12.42 -7.22 -7.04
CA ILE A 228 12.06 -8.58 -6.60
C ILE A 228 11.07 -9.22 -7.59
N TYR A 229 10.02 -8.49 -8.00
CA TYR A 229 9.06 -9.00 -8.98
C TYR A 229 9.63 -9.21 -10.38
N ALA A 230 10.65 -8.44 -10.75
CA ALA A 230 11.32 -8.62 -12.03
C ALA A 230 12.23 -9.86 -12.00
N ARG A 231 12.97 -10.06 -10.90
CA ARG A 231 14.03 -11.07 -10.77
C ARG A 231 13.52 -12.45 -10.36
N PHE A 232 12.49 -12.54 -9.52
CA PHE A 232 12.03 -13.79 -8.90
C PHE A 232 10.70 -14.32 -9.46
N ARG A 233 10.44 -14.22 -10.77
CA ARG A 233 9.19 -14.76 -11.34
C ARG A 233 9.17 -16.30 -11.27
N PRO A 234 8.02 -16.94 -10.92
CA PRO A 234 6.68 -16.38 -10.75
C PRO A 234 6.27 -16.02 -9.29
N TYR A 235 7.05 -15.20 -8.58
CA TYR A 235 6.69 -14.67 -7.25
C TYR A 235 5.50 -13.71 -7.30
N THR A 236 4.52 -13.91 -6.42
CA THR A 236 3.22 -13.25 -6.46
C THR A 236 3.08 -12.07 -5.49
N GLY A 237 2.08 -11.22 -5.74
CA GLY A 237 1.63 -10.13 -4.86
C GLY A 237 1.50 -10.53 -3.39
N GLN A 238 0.79 -11.63 -3.21
CA GLN A 238 0.30 -12.10 -1.92
C GLN A 238 1.42 -12.74 -1.10
N GLN A 239 2.31 -13.48 -1.76
CA GLN A 239 3.51 -14.01 -1.12
C GLN A 239 4.41 -12.87 -0.63
N MET A 240 4.64 -11.84 -1.45
CA MET A 240 5.46 -10.69 -1.04
C MET A 240 4.83 -9.96 0.15
N MET A 241 3.54 -9.68 0.10
CA MET A 241 2.84 -9.01 1.21
C MET A 241 2.96 -9.83 2.51
N CYS A 242 2.72 -11.14 2.45
CA CYS A 242 2.85 -12.02 3.62
C CYS A 242 4.29 -12.05 4.13
N ALA A 243 5.28 -12.22 3.23
CA ALA A 243 6.69 -12.27 3.59
C ALA A 243 7.15 -10.97 4.27
N LEU A 244 6.75 -9.82 3.73
CA LEU A 244 7.10 -8.51 4.28
C LEU A 244 6.43 -8.25 5.63
N ASN A 245 5.16 -8.62 5.82
CA ASN A 245 4.50 -8.47 7.10
C ASN A 245 5.09 -9.42 8.17
N VAL A 246 5.49 -10.63 7.80
CA VAL A 246 6.21 -11.55 8.69
C VAL A 246 7.57 -10.98 9.10
N LEU A 247 8.38 -10.54 8.12
CA LEU A 247 9.69 -9.95 8.40
C LEU A 247 9.59 -8.64 9.18
N SER A 248 8.61 -7.79 8.87
CA SER A 248 8.36 -6.54 9.60
C SER A 248 7.94 -6.83 11.04
N THR A 249 7.02 -7.79 11.25
CA THR A 249 6.62 -8.23 12.61
C THR A 249 7.81 -8.75 13.39
N PHE A 250 8.64 -9.60 12.79
CA PHE A 250 9.84 -10.11 13.43
C PHE A 250 10.79 -8.97 13.80
N LEU A 251 11.11 -8.10 12.84
CA LEU A 251 12.03 -6.99 13.03
C LEU A 251 11.56 -6.01 14.11
N THR A 252 10.30 -5.57 14.05
CA THR A 252 9.78 -4.59 15.00
C THR A 252 9.53 -5.19 16.38
N SER A 253 9.13 -6.46 16.47
CA SER A 253 9.02 -7.17 17.76
C SER A 253 10.40 -7.38 18.39
N SER A 254 11.40 -7.81 17.60
CA SER A 254 12.78 -7.89 18.07
C SER A 254 13.29 -6.54 18.53
N PHE A 255 13.03 -5.46 17.78
CA PHE A 255 13.38 -4.11 18.22
C PHE A 255 12.71 -3.74 19.56
N LEU A 256 11.39 -3.92 19.70
CA LEU A 256 10.66 -3.59 20.93
C LEU A 256 11.12 -4.39 22.16
N LEU A 257 11.56 -5.64 21.97
CA LEU A 257 12.04 -6.51 23.04
C LEU A 257 13.52 -6.28 23.37
N LEU A 258 14.37 -5.98 22.38
CA LEU A 258 15.81 -5.77 22.58
C LEU A 258 16.17 -4.30 22.89
N ALA A 259 15.33 -3.34 22.52
CA ALA A 259 15.55 -1.92 22.81
C ALA A 259 15.90 -1.61 24.28
N PRO A 260 15.24 -2.18 25.32
CA PRO A 260 15.62 -1.89 26.71
C PRO A 260 17.01 -2.40 27.05
N TYR A 261 17.35 -3.63 26.65
CA TYR A 261 18.67 -4.23 26.87
C TYR A 261 19.78 -3.50 26.10
N LEU A 262 19.50 -3.06 24.88
CA LEU A 262 20.44 -2.28 24.06
C LEU A 262 20.69 -0.88 24.66
N ALA A 263 19.69 -0.26 25.28
CA ALA A 263 19.85 1.02 25.96
C ALA A 263 20.73 0.88 27.22
N GLU A 264 20.57 -0.21 27.98
CA GLU A 264 21.44 -0.52 29.13
C GLU A 264 22.88 -0.87 28.73
N SER A 265 23.08 -1.48 27.56
CA SER A 265 24.40 -1.89 27.07
C SER A 265 25.36 -0.73 26.73
N GLY A 266 24.88 0.52 26.71
CA GLY A 266 25.69 1.70 26.36
C GLY A 266 26.08 1.81 24.88
N ILE A 267 25.77 0.80 24.05
CA ILE A 267 26.05 0.78 22.61
C ILE A 267 25.42 1.99 21.92
N GLY A 268 24.23 2.42 22.35
CA GLY A 268 23.57 3.63 21.85
C GLY A 268 24.46 4.88 21.95
N GLY A 269 25.15 5.05 23.08
CA GLY A 269 26.13 6.13 23.26
C GLY A 269 27.32 6.00 22.30
N ALA A 270 27.78 4.77 22.02
CA ALA A 270 28.90 4.51 21.11
C ALA A 270 28.59 4.79 19.63
N ILE A 271 27.32 4.63 19.22
CA ILE A 271 26.85 4.96 17.85
C ILE A 271 26.23 6.36 17.75
N GLY A 272 26.28 7.17 18.81
CA GLY A 272 25.68 8.51 18.85
C GLY A 272 24.14 8.52 18.75
N LEU A 273 23.50 7.38 19.05
CA LEU A 273 22.04 7.23 19.01
C LEU A 273 21.51 7.18 20.45
N ASP A 274 20.65 8.13 20.82
CA ASP A 274 20.01 8.14 22.14
C ASP A 274 18.92 7.05 22.21
N LEU A 275 19.35 5.80 22.40
CA LEU A 275 18.47 4.63 22.54
C LEU A 275 17.59 4.69 23.79
N THR A 276 17.92 5.56 24.76
CA THR A 276 17.18 5.68 26.02
C THR A 276 15.76 6.21 25.82
N LYS A 277 15.53 7.05 24.79
CA LYS A 277 14.22 7.62 24.47
C LYS A 277 13.25 6.64 23.77
N GLY A 278 13.75 5.49 23.31
CA GLY A 278 12.94 4.44 22.68
C GLY A 278 13.01 3.08 23.40
N ALA A 279 13.87 2.96 24.41
CA ALA A 279 14.18 1.74 25.15
C ALA A 279 12.93 1.06 25.71
N ASN A 280 11.99 1.86 26.22
CA ASN A 280 10.83 1.39 26.95
C ASN A 280 9.51 1.58 26.19
N GLU A 281 9.55 1.82 24.87
CA GLU A 281 8.33 2.10 24.09
C GLU A 281 7.23 1.04 24.29
N LEU A 282 7.60 -0.24 24.39
CA LEU A 282 6.63 -1.31 24.62
C LEU A 282 5.96 -1.21 26.00
N SER A 283 6.76 -1.01 27.06
CA SER A 283 6.26 -0.88 28.43
C SER A 283 5.41 0.38 28.62
N GLU A 284 5.88 1.50 28.06
CA GLU A 284 5.17 2.77 28.09
C GLU A 284 3.87 2.74 27.27
N ALA A 285 3.86 2.03 26.13
CA ALA A 285 2.64 1.82 25.36
C ALA A 285 1.63 0.95 26.12
N LEU A 286 2.08 -0.15 26.75
CA LEU A 286 1.20 -1.03 27.51
C LEU A 286 0.60 -0.32 28.72
N THR A 287 1.40 0.43 29.48
CA THR A 287 0.90 1.24 30.60
C THR A 287 -0.06 2.34 30.13
N PHE A 288 0.18 2.94 28.96
CA PHE A 288 -0.77 3.89 28.37
C PHE A 288 -2.11 3.23 28.00
N ILE A 289 -2.09 2.06 27.38
CA ILE A 289 -3.30 1.30 27.00
C ILE A 289 -4.07 0.84 28.25
N GLN A 290 -3.36 0.46 29.32
CA GLN A 290 -4.00 0.11 30.60
C GLN A 290 -4.71 1.31 31.24
N ARG A 291 -4.12 2.51 31.15
CA ARG A 291 -4.75 3.75 31.63
C ARG A 291 -5.91 4.21 30.74
N HIS A 292 -5.81 3.99 29.43
CA HIS A 292 -6.80 4.41 28.43
C HIS A 292 -7.18 3.24 27.50
N PRO A 293 -8.08 2.33 27.95
CA PRO A 293 -8.41 1.10 27.21
C PRO A 293 -9.08 1.36 25.85
N THR A 294 -9.69 2.54 25.66
CA THR A 294 -10.25 2.98 24.38
C THR A 294 -9.20 3.03 23.27
N VAL A 295 -7.95 3.37 23.59
CA VAL A 295 -6.84 3.40 22.62
C VAL A 295 -6.48 1.99 22.14
N GLY A 296 -6.56 1.00 23.03
CA GLY A 296 -6.34 -0.41 22.66
C GLY A 296 -7.32 -0.88 21.61
N TRP A 297 -8.60 -0.53 21.74
CA TRP A 297 -9.62 -0.84 20.74
C TRP A 297 -9.40 -0.10 19.42
N ASP A 298 -8.98 1.17 19.48
CA ASP A 298 -8.64 1.94 18.27
C ASP A 298 -7.43 1.34 17.53
N ILE A 299 -6.40 0.89 18.26
CA ILE A 299 -5.21 0.20 17.69
C ILE A 299 -5.61 -1.13 17.06
N LEU A 300 -6.47 -1.91 17.71
CA LEU A 300 -6.97 -3.17 17.18
C LEU A 300 -7.79 -2.94 15.89
N GLY A 301 -8.69 -1.95 15.91
CA GLY A 301 -9.46 -1.55 14.74
C GLY A 301 -8.58 -1.08 13.60
N PHE A 302 -7.53 -0.31 13.90
CA PHE A 302 -6.51 0.11 12.95
C PHE A 302 -5.80 -1.10 12.33
N ALA A 303 -5.36 -2.05 13.14
CA ALA A 303 -4.66 -3.26 12.68
C ALA A 303 -5.55 -4.13 11.76
N VAL A 304 -6.80 -4.37 12.16
CA VAL A 304 -7.77 -5.15 11.38
C VAL A 304 -8.11 -4.45 10.07
N CYS A 305 -8.41 -3.15 10.10
CA CYS A 305 -8.71 -2.39 8.88
C CYS A 305 -7.50 -2.34 7.93
N GLY A 306 -6.29 -2.19 8.48
CA GLY A 306 -5.05 -2.23 7.70
C GLY A 306 -4.85 -3.58 7.02
N ALA A 307 -4.99 -4.67 7.77
CA ALA A 307 -4.83 -6.02 7.25
C ALA A 307 -5.91 -6.39 6.22
N LEU A 308 -7.18 -6.08 6.48
CA LEU A 308 -8.28 -6.27 5.52
C LEU A 308 -8.06 -5.44 4.25
N GLY A 309 -7.64 -4.18 4.39
CA GLY A 309 -7.31 -3.32 3.26
C GLY A 309 -6.21 -3.92 2.38
N GLN A 310 -5.15 -4.46 2.99
CA GLN A 310 -4.09 -5.13 2.24
C GLN A 310 -4.57 -6.43 1.56
N VAL A 311 -5.46 -7.20 2.20
CA VAL A 311 -6.11 -8.37 1.58
C VAL A 311 -6.98 -7.97 0.39
N PHE A 312 -7.78 -6.90 0.47
CA PHE A 312 -8.56 -6.41 -0.68
C PHE A 312 -7.67 -5.97 -1.85
N ILE A 313 -6.51 -5.36 -1.58
CA ILE A 313 -5.51 -5.04 -2.62
C ILE A 313 -4.93 -6.33 -3.24
N CYS A 314 -4.65 -7.34 -2.44
CA CYS A 314 -4.09 -8.62 -2.88
C CYS A 314 -5.10 -9.56 -3.56
N LYS A 315 -6.38 -9.43 -3.22
CA LYS A 315 -7.52 -10.14 -3.81
C LYS A 315 -7.70 -9.80 -5.30
N HIS A 316 -7.15 -8.68 -5.76
CA HIS A 316 -7.02 -8.31 -7.17
C HIS A 316 -6.18 -9.32 -8.00
N ALA A 317 -5.47 -10.28 -7.36
CA ALA A 317 -4.60 -11.24 -8.04
C ALA A 317 -4.77 -12.71 -7.63
N SER A 318 -5.66 -13.11 -6.70
CA SER A 318 -5.86 -14.54 -6.38
C SER A 318 -7.29 -14.84 -5.95
N LYS A 319 -7.75 -16.04 -6.30
CA LYS A 319 -9.15 -16.43 -6.53
C LYS A 319 -9.95 -16.87 -5.29
N SER A 320 -9.48 -16.67 -4.07
CA SER A 320 -10.22 -17.20 -2.90
C SER A 320 -10.07 -16.33 -1.68
N CYS A 321 -11.02 -15.42 -1.47
CA CYS A 321 -11.53 -15.09 -0.13
C CYS A 321 -12.79 -14.23 -0.27
N VAL A 322 -13.93 -14.89 -0.37
CA VAL A 322 -15.14 -14.48 0.35
C VAL A 322 -15.65 -15.79 0.93
N VAL A 323 -15.47 -15.98 2.24
CA VAL A 323 -16.45 -16.77 2.97
C VAL A 323 -17.75 -15.97 2.79
N PHE A 324 -18.71 -16.52 2.04
CA PHE A 324 -19.99 -15.93 1.59
C PHE A 324 -20.03 -15.15 0.26
N ALA A 325 -19.81 -15.83 -0.87
CA ALA A 325 -20.60 -15.64 -2.12
C ALA A 325 -19.94 -16.47 -3.23
N ASP A 326 -20.61 -17.54 -3.61
CA ASP A 326 -20.14 -18.59 -4.50
C ASP A 326 -19.73 -18.11 -5.91
N ASP A 327 -18.60 -18.66 -6.36
CA ASP A 327 -18.20 -19.03 -7.73
C ASP A 327 -18.19 -18.07 -8.94
N PHE A 328 -18.54 -16.77 -8.84
CA PHE A 328 -18.77 -15.98 -10.08
C PHE A 328 -17.90 -14.71 -10.31
N ALA A 329 -16.64 -14.70 -9.86
CA ALA A 329 -15.74 -13.52 -10.00
C ALA A 329 -14.51 -13.71 -10.91
N VAL A 330 -14.45 -14.77 -11.73
CA VAL A 330 -13.17 -15.23 -12.35
C VAL A 330 -12.78 -14.54 -13.67
N MET A 331 -13.65 -13.77 -14.34
CA MET A 331 -13.34 -13.36 -15.73
C MET A 331 -13.07 -11.86 -15.95
N THR A 332 -13.44 -10.96 -15.04
CA THR A 332 -13.39 -9.51 -15.34
C THR A 332 -12.11 -8.80 -14.86
N LEU A 333 -11.41 -9.34 -13.85
CA LEU A 333 -10.24 -8.69 -13.24
C LEU A 333 -8.96 -8.75 -14.10
N SER A 334 -8.86 -9.68 -15.05
CA SER A 334 -7.73 -9.75 -15.98
C SER A 334 -7.74 -8.63 -17.04
N ILE A 335 -8.87 -7.93 -17.20
CA ILE A 335 -9.06 -6.90 -18.23
C ILE A 335 -8.98 -5.48 -17.66
N PHE A 336 -9.46 -5.24 -16.43
CA PHE A 336 -9.46 -3.89 -15.81
C PHE A 336 -8.39 -3.66 -14.72
N GLY A 337 -7.51 -4.65 -14.50
CA GLY A 337 -6.74 -4.88 -13.26
C GLY A 337 -5.80 -3.77 -12.75
N SER A 338 -5.13 -3.00 -13.61
CA SER A 338 -4.25 -1.91 -13.14
C SER A 338 -4.92 -0.55 -13.07
N LEU A 339 -5.97 -0.36 -13.87
CA LEU A 339 -6.65 0.92 -14.04
C LEU A 339 -7.49 1.31 -12.83
N LEU A 340 -8.28 0.34 -12.40
CA LEU A 340 -9.12 0.49 -11.23
C LEU A 340 -8.26 0.68 -9.98
N LEU A 341 -7.21 -0.14 -9.80
CA LEU A 341 -6.36 -0.05 -8.61
C LEU A 341 -5.69 1.33 -8.46
N VAL A 342 -5.15 1.87 -9.55
CA VAL A 342 -4.51 3.19 -9.52
C VAL A 342 -5.56 4.27 -9.26
N THR A 343 -6.69 4.24 -9.98
CA THR A 343 -7.78 5.20 -9.80
C THR A 343 -8.29 5.19 -8.36
N VAL A 344 -8.64 4.02 -7.83
CA VAL A 344 -9.10 3.77 -6.45
C VAL A 344 -8.10 4.28 -5.42
N THR A 345 -6.80 4.12 -5.66
CA THR A 345 -5.77 4.59 -4.72
C THR A 345 -5.70 6.13 -4.70
N VAL A 346 -5.80 6.77 -5.87
CA VAL A 346 -5.73 8.23 -6.00
C VAL A 346 -6.97 8.89 -5.41
N THR A 347 -8.16 8.40 -5.79
CA THR A 347 -9.44 8.88 -5.28
C THR A 347 -9.54 8.67 -3.77
N ARG A 348 -9.11 7.51 -3.25
CA ARG A 348 -9.04 7.27 -1.80
C ARG A 348 -8.18 8.33 -1.10
N LYS A 349 -6.97 8.59 -1.57
CA LYS A 349 -6.07 9.60 -0.97
C LYS A 349 -6.71 10.99 -0.96
N MET A 350 -7.39 11.34 -2.05
CA MET A 350 -8.14 12.60 -2.15
C MET A 350 -9.28 12.65 -1.11
N LEU A 351 -10.06 11.57 -0.98
CA LEU A 351 -11.13 11.48 0.00
C LEU A 351 -10.62 11.53 1.45
N THR A 352 -9.50 10.86 1.77
CA THR A 352 -8.89 10.95 3.11
C THR A 352 -8.52 12.39 3.46
N MET A 353 -7.96 13.15 2.49
CA MET A 353 -7.63 14.55 2.72
C MET A 353 -8.89 15.39 2.93
N ILE A 354 -9.88 15.28 2.05
CA ILE A 354 -11.14 16.04 2.17
C ILE A 354 -11.82 15.72 3.51
N LEU A 355 -11.85 14.45 3.90
CA LEU A 355 -12.39 14.02 5.18
C LEU A 355 -11.63 14.66 6.35
N SER A 356 -10.29 14.70 6.30
CA SER A 356 -9.50 15.36 7.34
C SER A 356 -9.75 16.88 7.39
N VAL A 357 -9.96 17.53 6.24
CA VAL A 357 -10.33 18.97 6.18
C VAL A 357 -11.69 19.22 6.83
N VAL A 358 -12.70 18.42 6.49
CA VAL A 358 -14.08 18.58 6.97
C VAL A 358 -14.22 18.17 8.44
N TRP A 359 -13.64 17.02 8.82
CA TRP A 359 -13.83 16.42 10.14
C TRP A 359 -13.05 17.16 11.24
N PHE A 360 -11.84 17.65 10.93
CA PHE A 360 -11.00 18.37 11.90
C PHE A 360 -11.12 19.90 11.76
N GLY A 361 -12.01 20.39 10.89
CA GLY A 361 -12.35 21.82 10.79
C GLY A 361 -11.22 22.69 10.22
N HIS A 362 -10.32 22.13 9.40
CA HIS A 362 -9.25 22.91 8.77
C HIS A 362 -9.84 23.83 7.68
N SER A 363 -9.63 25.14 7.79
CA SER A 363 -10.00 26.08 6.73
C SER A 363 -8.83 26.26 5.75
N LEU A 364 -9.02 25.80 4.51
CA LEU A 364 -8.04 25.94 3.44
C LEU A 364 -8.31 27.22 2.61
N SER A 365 -7.25 28.00 2.38
CA SER A 365 -7.29 29.14 1.47
C SER A 365 -7.46 28.72 0.00
N ARG A 366 -7.90 29.65 -0.86
CA ARG A 366 -8.06 29.40 -2.30
C ARG A 366 -6.76 28.93 -2.97
N MET A 367 -5.61 29.46 -2.55
CA MET A 367 -4.30 29.05 -3.06
C MET A 367 -3.88 27.66 -2.57
N GLN A 368 -4.26 27.29 -1.35
CA GLN A 368 -4.06 25.91 -0.87
C GLN A 368 -4.91 24.93 -1.70
N TRP A 369 -6.17 25.26 -2.00
CA TRP A 369 -7.01 24.46 -2.90
C TRP A 369 -6.41 24.31 -4.30
N LEU A 370 -5.78 25.36 -4.84
CA LEU A 370 -5.03 25.26 -6.09
C LEU A 370 -3.87 24.27 -5.97
N GLY A 371 -3.08 24.34 -4.89
CA GLY A 371 -2.00 23.40 -4.61
C GLY A 371 -2.48 21.95 -4.52
N VAL A 372 -3.60 21.71 -3.82
CA VAL A 372 -4.28 20.41 -3.77
C VAL A 372 -4.67 19.92 -5.16
N GLY A 373 -5.30 20.79 -5.96
CA GLY A 373 -5.71 20.47 -7.33
C GLY A 373 -4.53 20.10 -8.23
N LEU A 374 -3.40 20.80 -8.12
CA LEU A 374 -2.19 20.49 -8.89
C LEU A 374 -1.57 19.14 -8.50
N VAL A 375 -1.52 18.81 -7.21
CA VAL A 375 -0.97 17.53 -6.74
C VAL A 375 -1.84 16.35 -7.20
N PHE A 376 -3.14 16.39 -6.93
CA PHE A 376 -4.04 15.29 -7.32
C PHE A 376 -4.26 15.24 -8.83
N GLY A 377 -4.30 16.38 -9.51
CA GLY A 377 -4.34 16.46 -10.97
C GLY A 377 -3.09 15.84 -11.60
N GLY A 378 -1.90 16.16 -11.10
CA GLY A 378 -0.64 15.55 -11.56
C GLY A 378 -0.60 14.04 -11.37
N ILE A 379 -1.01 13.55 -10.19
CA ILE A 379 -1.10 12.11 -9.91
C ILE A 379 -2.12 11.43 -10.84
N GLY A 380 -3.26 12.08 -11.10
CA GLY A 380 -4.27 11.58 -12.04
C GLY A 380 -3.74 11.48 -13.48
N ILE A 381 -3.00 12.49 -13.94
CA ILE A 381 -2.33 12.47 -15.25
C ILE A 381 -1.29 11.34 -15.31
N GLU A 382 -0.49 11.18 -14.26
CA GLU A 382 0.49 10.09 -14.17
C GLU A 382 -0.16 8.71 -14.30
N ALA A 383 -1.29 8.53 -13.60
CA ALA A 383 -2.05 7.30 -13.60
C ALA A 383 -2.51 6.91 -15.00
N GLU A 384 -3.12 7.86 -15.72
CA GLU A 384 -3.64 7.64 -17.07
C GLU A 384 -2.51 7.44 -18.08
N LEU A 385 -1.42 8.21 -18.00
CA LEU A 385 -0.28 8.06 -18.92
C LEU A 385 0.49 6.75 -18.68
N SER A 386 0.73 6.39 -17.42
CA SER A 386 1.38 5.12 -17.06
C SER A 386 0.56 3.91 -17.51
N LYS A 387 -0.78 4.04 -17.51
CA LYS A 387 -1.68 3.04 -18.09
C LYS A 387 -1.50 2.94 -19.60
N ARG A 388 -1.62 4.04 -20.33
CA ARG A 388 -1.50 4.03 -21.81
C ARG A 388 -0.18 3.42 -22.26
N GLU A 389 0.90 3.67 -21.51
CA GLU A 389 2.21 3.05 -21.75
C GLU A 389 2.19 1.53 -21.55
N LYS A 390 1.53 1.02 -20.49
CA LYS A 390 1.37 -0.43 -20.26
C LYS A 390 0.55 -1.08 -21.36
N GLU A 391 -0.58 -0.49 -21.75
CA GLU A 391 -1.45 -1.00 -22.82
C GLU A 391 -0.70 -1.09 -24.14
N ARG A 392 0.06 -0.05 -24.49
CA ARG A 392 0.89 -0.02 -25.69
C ARG A 392 1.95 -1.13 -25.68
N LYS A 393 2.65 -1.35 -24.56
CA LYS A 393 3.65 -2.44 -24.43
C LYS A 393 3.02 -3.83 -24.57
N VAL A 394 1.80 -4.02 -24.06
CA VAL A 394 1.06 -5.29 -24.22
C VAL A 394 0.66 -5.50 -25.68
N ALA A 395 0.15 -4.46 -26.35
CA ALA A 395 -0.22 -4.52 -27.76
C ALA A 395 1.01 -4.83 -28.66
N GLU A 396 2.15 -4.18 -28.39
CA GLU A 396 3.41 -4.44 -29.11
C GLU A 396 3.93 -5.87 -28.90
N LYS A 397 3.79 -6.43 -27.70
CA LYS A 397 4.14 -7.84 -27.44
C LYS A 397 3.24 -8.81 -28.21
N LYS A 398 1.93 -8.55 -28.25
CA LYS A 398 0.98 -9.37 -29.02
C LYS A 398 1.32 -9.38 -30.51
N LYS A 399 1.65 -8.21 -31.08
CA LYS A 399 2.07 -8.08 -32.49
C LYS A 399 3.39 -8.79 -32.83
N LYS A 400 4.26 -9.05 -31.86
CA LYS A 400 5.52 -9.79 -32.05
C LYS A 400 5.36 -11.31 -31.89
N SER A 401 4.27 -11.75 -31.27
CA SER A 401 3.94 -13.17 -31.04
C SER A 401 2.94 -13.73 -32.04
N SER A 402 2.36 -12.87 -32.88
CA SER A 402 1.53 -13.21 -34.05
C SER A 402 2.38 -12.99 -35.29
#